data_AF-A0A1F9BN43-F1
#
_entry.id   AF-A0A1F9BN43-F1
#
_cell.length_a   1.000
_cell.length_b   1.000
_cell.length_c   1.000
_cell.angle_alpha   90.00
_cell.angle_beta   90.00
_cell.angle_gamma   90.00
#
_symmetry.space_group_name_H-M   'P 1'
#
loop_
_entity.id
_entity.type
_entity.pdbx_description
1 polymer ?
#
loop_
_entity_poly.entity_id
_entity_poly.type
_entity_poly.pdbx_seq_one_letter_code
_entity_poly.pdbx_strand_id
1 'polypeptide(L)' 'MKKPLKAQRAWAVNYTPLYLLEMGEEYDRDRLEQLNDHLGKGDYALLSDDTQGFPGDLVLDFPARSEQPYTALIQL' A
#
# COMPACT_ATOMS: atom_id res chain seq x y z
N MET A 1 4.44 -18.94 -12.24
CA MET A 1 3.41 -17.96 -11.83
C MET A 1 3.92 -17.25 -10.59
N LYS A 2 4.09 -15.92 -10.61
CA LYS A 2 4.39 -15.15 -9.37
C LYS A 2 3.20 -15.34 -8.43
N LYS A 3 3.44 -15.65 -7.15
CA LYS A 3 2.37 -15.73 -6.15
C LYS A 3 1.72 -14.34 -6.02
N PRO A 4 0.39 -14.25 -5.86
CA PRO A 4 -0.27 -12.98 -5.59
C PRO A 4 0.29 -12.37 -4.30
N LEU A 5 0.43 -11.04 -4.28
CA LEU A 5 0.88 -10.34 -3.07
C LEU A 5 -0.18 -10.48 -1.98
N LYS A 6 0.28 -10.59 -0.73
CA LYS A 6 -0.56 -10.59 0.46
C LYS A 6 0.17 -9.83 1.55
N ALA A 7 -0.37 -8.70 1.97
CA ALA A 7 0.17 -7.89 3.05
C ALA A 7 -0.18 -8.52 4.41
N GLN A 8 0.82 -8.63 5.28
CA GLN A 8 0.69 -8.95 6.70
C GLN A 8 0.27 -7.73 7.52
N ARG A 9 0.76 -6.54 7.15
CA ARG A 9 0.42 -5.25 7.75
C ARG A 9 0.37 -4.17 6.68
N ALA A 10 -0.37 -3.10 6.94
CA ALA A 10 -0.41 -1.94 6.06
C ALA A 10 -0.69 -0.67 6.86
N TRP A 11 -0.19 0.46 6.36
CA TRP A 11 -0.46 1.78 6.91
C TRP A 11 -0.97 2.69 5.79
N ALA A 12 -1.93 3.55 6.11
CA ALA A 12 -2.25 4.68 5.24
C ALA A 12 -0.99 5.55 5.15
N VAL A 13 -0.61 5.98 3.94
CA VAL A 13 0.48 6.94 3.78
C VAL A 13 0.10 7.99 2.75
N ASN A 14 0.75 9.14 2.82
CA ASN A 14 0.65 10.17 1.79
C ASN A 14 2.05 10.66 1.43
N TYR A 15 2.21 11.18 0.20
CA TYR A 15 3.40 11.93 -0.16
C TYR A 15 3.18 13.42 0.04
N THR A 16 4.09 14.05 0.78
CA THR A 16 4.18 15.51 0.83
C THR A 16 4.62 16.07 -0.54
N PRO A 17 4.46 17.37 -0.81
CA PRO A 17 4.99 18.00 -2.03
C PRO A 17 6.52 17.84 -2.22
N LEU A 18 7.25 17.54 -1.14
CA LEU A 18 8.68 17.26 -1.16
C LEU A 18 9.00 15.76 -1.37
N TYR A 19 8.01 14.94 -1.71
CA TYR A 19 8.11 13.49 -1.87
C TYR A 19 8.55 12.73 -0.61
N LEU A 20 8.35 13.33 0.57
CA LEU A 20 8.52 12.62 1.84
C LEU A 20 7.26 11.83 2.16
N LEU A 21 7.45 10.60 2.64
CA LEU A 21 6.37 9.77 3.16
C LEU A 21 5.87 10.31 4.50
N GLU A 22 4.56 10.50 4.59
CA GLU A 22 3.85 10.80 5.83
C GLU A 22 3.03 9.57 6.24
N MET A 23 3.34 9.03 7.42
CA MET A 23 2.65 7.86 7.98
C MET A 23 1.32 8.27 8.60
N GLY A 24 0.27 7.58 8.19
CA GLY A 24 -1.05 7.60 8.82
C GLY A 24 -1.29 6.38 9.71
N GLU A 25 -2.57 6.08 9.90
CA GLU A 25 -3.00 4.95 10.74
C GLU A 25 -2.63 3.60 10.15
N GLU A 26 -2.29 2.66 11.02
CA GLU A 26 -2.23 1.24 10.66
C GLU A 26 -3.63 0.74 10.29
N TYR A 27 -3.71 -0.11 9.28
CA TYR A 27 -4.98 -0.70 8.86
C TYR A 27 -5.44 -1.69 9.92
N ASP A 28 -6.71 -1.55 10.30
CA ASP A 28 -7.41 -2.61 11.01
C ASP A 28 -7.60 -3.85 10.12
N ARG A 29 -8.16 -4.90 10.71
CA ARG A 29 -8.38 -6.17 10.04
C ARG A 29 -9.22 -6.01 8.76
N ASP A 30 -10.26 -5.20 8.80
CA ASP A 30 -11.23 -5.09 7.70
C ASP A 30 -10.61 -4.34 6.51
N ARG A 31 -9.88 -3.25 6.77
CA ARG A 31 -9.12 -2.53 5.74
C ARG A 31 -7.99 -3.38 5.15
N LEU A 32 -7.30 -4.16 5.98
CA LEU A 32 -6.25 -5.07 5.53
C LEU A 32 -6.82 -6.20 4.64
N GLU A 33 -8.02 -6.70 4.94
CA GLU A 33 -8.72 -7.68 4.10
C GLU A 33 -9.10 -7.08 2.74
N GLN A 34 -9.66 -5.87 2.71
CA GLN A 34 -9.98 -5.16 1.47
C GLN A 34 -8.74 -4.90 0.60
N LEU A 35 -7.64 -4.43 1.19
CA LEU A 35 -6.36 -4.28 0.50
C LEU A 35 -5.92 -5.59 -0.13
N ASN A 36 -5.93 -6.69 0.64
CA ASN A 36 -5.51 -8.00 0.16
C ASN A 36 -6.39 -8.54 -0.97
N ASP A 37 -7.68 -8.22 -0.99
CA ASP A 37 -8.55 -8.54 -2.13
C ASP A 37 -8.12 -7.84 -3.42
N HIS A 38 -7.69 -6.58 -3.34
CA HIS A 38 -7.14 -5.85 -4.50
C HIS A 38 -5.77 -6.41 -4.92
N LEU A 39 -4.88 -6.69 -3.95
CA LEU A 39 -3.58 -7.32 -4.22
C LEU A 39 -3.73 -8.67 -4.91
N GLY A 40 -4.69 -9.50 -4.45
CA GLY A 40 -5.00 -10.79 -5.05
C GLY A 40 -5.51 -10.70 -6.50
N LYS A 41 -6.18 -9.60 -6.85
CA LYS A 41 -6.67 -9.32 -8.21
C LYS A 41 -5.60 -8.68 -9.11
N GLY A 42 -4.45 -8.26 -8.56
CA GLY A 42 -3.48 -7.45 -9.29
C GLY A 42 -3.94 -6.01 -9.52
N ASP A 43 -4.92 -5.55 -8.73
CA ASP A 43 -5.55 -4.25 -8.86
C ASP A 43 -4.85 -3.21 -7.97
N TYR A 44 -3.56 -3.01 -8.24
CA TYR A 44 -2.71 -2.05 -7.54
C TYR A 44 -1.59 -1.54 -8.47
N ALA A 45 -1.01 -0.40 -8.13
CA ALA A 45 0.17 0.14 -8.78
C ALA A 45 1.31 0.30 -7.76
N LEU A 46 2.47 -0.28 -8.04
CA LEU A 46 3.66 -0.05 -7.22
C LEU A 46 4.15 1.39 -7.45
N LEU A 47 4.24 2.18 -6.39
CA LEU A 47 4.78 3.55 -6.43
C LEU A 47 6.26 3.59 -6.07
N SER A 48 6.66 2.88 -5.02
CA SER A 48 8.03 2.88 -4.51
C SER A 48 8.36 1.59 -3.76
N ASP A 49 9.59 1.13 -3.87
CA ASP A 49 10.23 0.14 -2.99
C ASP A 49 11.18 0.79 -1.96
N ASP A 50 11.42 2.11 -2.06
CA ASP A 50 12.06 2.91 -1.02
C ASP A 50 11.00 3.45 -0.04
N THR A 51 11.03 2.92 1.18
CA THR A 51 10.10 3.24 2.26
C THR A 51 10.62 4.31 3.21
N GLN A 52 11.77 4.93 2.89
CA GLN A 52 12.36 6.05 3.64
C GLN A 52 12.62 5.75 5.13
N GLY A 53 12.87 4.47 5.45
CA GLY A 53 13.14 3.99 6.81
C GLY A 53 11.91 3.58 7.62
N PHE A 54 10.70 3.61 7.03
CA PHE A 54 9.49 3.11 7.68
C PHE A 54 9.40 1.56 7.62
N PRO A 55 8.63 0.93 8.54
CA PRO A 55 8.58 -0.52 8.70
C PRO A 55 7.68 -1.22 7.66
N GLY A 56 7.98 -1.06 6.37
CA GLY A 56 7.30 -1.75 5.28
C GLY A 56 8.24 -2.09 4.13
N ASP A 57 7.71 -2.83 3.17
CA ASP A 57 8.44 -3.33 2.01
C ASP A 57 8.11 -2.54 0.74
N LEU A 58 6.86 -2.10 0.57
CA LEU A 58 6.38 -1.49 -0.68
C LEU A 58 5.36 -0.37 -0.40
N VAL A 59 5.40 0.70 -1.18
CA VAL A 59 4.35 1.72 -1.24
C VAL A 59 3.57 1.54 -2.54
N LEU A 60 2.25 1.47 -2.44
CA LEU A 60 1.37 1.18 -3.57
C LEU A 60 0.09 2.01 -3.52
N ASP A 61 -0.50 2.19 -4.69
CA ASP A 61 -1.85 2.71 -4.88
C ASP A 61 -2.82 1.56 -5.18
N PHE A 62 -4.00 1.60 -4.57
CA PHE A 62 -5.09 0.66 -4.83
C PHE A 62 -6.46 1.33 -4.58
N PRO A 63 -7.51 1.01 -5.35
CA PRO A 63 -7.50 0.26 -6.61
C PRO A 63 -6.64 0.95 -7.67
N ALA A 64 -6.03 0.18 -8.57
CA ALA A 64 -5.26 0.77 -9.67
C ALA A 64 -6.19 1.56 -10.59
N ARG A 65 -5.75 2.74 -11.03
CA ARG A 65 -6.49 3.61 -11.99
C ARG A 65 -7.80 4.21 -11.44
N SER A 66 -8.01 4.18 -10.12
CA SER A 66 -9.02 5.03 -9.48
C SER A 66 -8.68 6.51 -9.69
N GLU A 67 -9.68 7.38 -9.81
CA GLU A 67 -9.46 8.84 -9.77
C GLU A 67 -8.98 9.30 -8.39
N GLN A 68 -9.26 8.51 -7.36
CA GLN A 68 -8.86 8.72 -5.98
C GLN A 68 -8.42 7.36 -5.40
N PRO A 69 -7.18 6.90 -5.69
CA PRO A 69 -6.66 5.69 -5.09
C PRO A 69 -6.30 5.93 -3.62
N TYR A 70 -6.27 4.86 -2.85
CA TYR A 70 -5.65 4.86 -1.53
C TYR A 70 -4.17 4.51 -1.70
N THR A 71 -3.31 5.30 -1.06
CA THR A 71 -1.88 4.99 -0.97
C THR A 71 -1.61 4.28 0.35
N ALA A 72 -0.95 3.12 0.28
CA ALA A 72 -0.55 2.35 1.45
C ALA A 72 0.91 1.94 1.40
N LEU A 73 1.57 2.00 2.55
CA LEU A 73 2.79 1.27 2.83
C LEU A 73 2.39 -0.12 3.32
N ILE A 74 2.89 -1.17 2.68
CA ILE A 74 2.58 -2.56 3.02
C ILE A 74 3.83 -3.30 3.52
N GLN A 75 3.61 -4.23 4.44
CA GLN A 75 4.57 -5.24 4.83
C GLN A 75 4.06 -6.61 4.38
N LEU A 76 4.86 -7.36 3.62
CA LEU A 76 4.53 -8.67 3.03
C LEU A 76 4.62 -9.82 4.03
#